data_AF-A0A452GG56-F1
#
_entry.id   AF-A0A452GG56-F1
#
_cell.length_a   1.000
_cell.length_b   1.000
_cell.length_c   1.000
_cell.angle_alpha   90.00
_cell.angle_beta   90.00
_cell.angle_gamma   90.00
#
_symmetry.space_group_name_H-M   'P 1'
#
loop_
_entity.id
_entity.type
_entity.pdbx_description
1 polymer ?
#
loop_
_entity_poly.entity_id
_entity_poly.type
_entity_poly.pdbx_seq_one_letter_code
_entity_poly.pdbx_strand_id
1 'polypeptide(L)'
;MSVLNSVVRRHLGNNETVKAKEELIFHCGFRRFRASPLYSQHSSADKHKLERLLSNGMHDLIATGFLLSVDPDKIIIKRLVLSGHPLKIFSKTAVVQYMFFNREDVLWFKPVQLRTKWGHRGHITELLGTHGHMKCHFDGQLKSQDTVLLNLYKHVFPKWTYDPHVPEPVPWVRNEQ
;
A
#
# COMPACT_ATOMS: atom_id res chain seq x y z
N MET A 1 27.00 1.18 3.49
CA MET A 1 26.01 1.91 2.66
C MET A 1 24.81 2.26 3.54
N SER A 2 24.00 3.26 3.17
CA SER A 2 22.79 3.68 3.91
C SER A 2 21.57 3.69 2.98
N VAL A 3 20.37 3.88 3.54
CA VAL A 3 19.13 4.09 2.78
C VAL A 3 19.01 5.57 2.41
N LEU A 4 18.60 5.85 1.18
CA LEU A 4 18.51 7.20 0.64
C LEU A 4 17.05 7.62 0.49
N ASN A 5 16.67 8.73 1.12
CA ASN A 5 15.33 9.29 1.10
C ASN A 5 15.27 10.55 0.24
N SER A 6 14.33 10.61 -0.70
CA SER A 6 14.09 11.76 -1.58
C SER A 6 12.60 12.12 -1.62
N VAL A 7 12.27 13.41 -1.73
CA VAL A 7 10.94 13.80 -2.25
C VAL A 7 11.06 13.87 -3.76
N VAL A 8 10.16 13.15 -4.43
CA VAL A 8 10.00 13.23 -5.88
C VAL A 8 8.57 13.66 -6.22
N ARG A 9 8.44 14.62 -7.12
CA ARG A 9 7.20 15.00 -7.78
C ARG A 9 7.23 14.39 -9.18
N ARG A 10 6.11 13.78 -9.59
CA ARG A 10 6.03 13.20 -10.94
C ARG A 10 6.05 14.29 -12.01
N HIS A 11 6.71 14.03 -13.13
CA HIS A 11 6.73 14.94 -14.28
C HIS A 11 5.32 15.03 -14.89
N LEU A 12 4.93 16.19 -15.44
CA LEU A 12 3.54 16.42 -15.87
C LEU A 12 3.20 15.85 -17.26
N GLY A 13 4.16 15.78 -18.19
CA GLY A 13 3.97 15.18 -19.52
C GLY A 13 3.81 13.65 -19.51
N ASN A 14 3.54 13.08 -18.35
CA ASN A 14 3.63 11.67 -18.01
C ASN A 14 2.13 11.25 -17.69
N ASN A 15 1.47 10.34 -18.47
CA ASN A 15 0.16 9.67 -18.21
C ASN A 15 0.03 8.12 -17.83
N GLU A 16 1.02 7.21 -18.01
CA GLU A 16 1.08 5.79 -17.48
C GLU A 16 1.16 5.56 -15.93
N THR A 17 1.69 4.40 -15.46
CA THR A 17 1.88 4.01 -14.04
C THR A 17 3.17 3.22 -13.78
N VAL A 18 4.00 3.65 -12.81
CA VAL A 18 5.24 2.95 -12.41
C VAL A 18 5.03 2.27 -11.05
N LYS A 19 5.39 1.00 -10.92
CA LYS A 19 5.16 0.16 -9.73
C LYS A 19 6.27 0.35 -8.68
N ALA A 20 5.91 0.28 -7.41
CA ALA A 20 6.92 0.18 -6.35
C ALA A 20 7.72 -1.12 -6.49
N LYS A 21 9.05 -1.05 -6.30
CA LYS A 21 10.04 -2.11 -6.58
C LYS A 21 10.28 -2.44 -8.07
N GLU A 22 9.77 -1.64 -8.99
CA GLU A 22 10.24 -1.61 -10.37
C GLU A 22 11.63 -0.97 -10.43
N GLU A 23 12.46 -1.31 -11.42
CA GLU A 23 13.81 -0.78 -11.53
C GLU A 23 13.82 0.56 -12.26
N LEU A 24 14.47 1.57 -11.69
CA LEU A 24 14.61 2.91 -12.26
C LEU A 24 16.06 3.37 -12.29
N ILE A 25 16.38 4.22 -13.26
CA ILE A 25 17.64 4.95 -13.33
C ILE A 25 17.53 6.21 -12.46
N PHE A 26 18.45 6.36 -11.51
CA PHE A 26 18.55 7.51 -10.61
C PHE A 26 19.69 8.42 -11.01
N HIS A 27 19.42 9.72 -11.05
CA HIS A 27 20.42 10.78 -11.08
C HIS A 27 20.43 11.44 -9.70
N CYS A 28 21.49 11.24 -8.93
CA CYS A 28 21.64 11.74 -7.56
C CYS A 28 22.95 12.54 -7.46
N GLY A 29 22.87 13.84 -7.76
CA GLY A 29 24.04 14.67 -7.98
C GLY A 29 24.89 14.09 -9.12
N PHE A 30 26.19 13.91 -8.88
CA PHE A 30 27.13 13.33 -9.85
C PHE A 30 27.00 11.81 -10.05
N ARG A 31 26.14 11.11 -9.29
CA ARG A 31 25.98 9.65 -9.40
C ARG A 31 24.79 9.27 -10.28
N ARG A 32 25.04 8.40 -11.26
CA ARG A 32 24.03 7.68 -12.03
C ARG A 32 24.08 6.20 -11.61
N PHE A 33 22.93 5.58 -11.38
CA PHE A 33 22.82 4.16 -11.00
C PHE A 33 21.40 3.64 -11.22
N ARG A 34 21.22 2.32 -11.30
CA ARG A 34 19.91 1.65 -11.30
C ARG A 34 19.58 1.16 -9.89
N ALA A 35 18.31 1.23 -9.51
CA ALA A 35 17.79 0.68 -8.24
C ALA A 35 16.27 0.49 -8.26
N SER A 36 15.74 -0.31 -7.34
CA SER A 36 14.29 -0.52 -7.16
C SER A 36 13.72 0.21 -5.93
N PRO A 37 13.12 1.42 -6.07
CA PRO A 37 12.65 2.22 -4.94
C PRO A 37 11.38 1.69 -4.27
N LEU A 38 11.11 2.22 -3.08
CA LEU A 38 9.79 2.21 -2.47
C LEU A 38 9.18 3.61 -2.52
N TYR A 39 7.92 3.70 -2.94
CA TYR A 39 7.14 4.93 -2.85
C TYR A 39 6.37 4.96 -1.54
N SER A 40 6.32 6.12 -0.90
CA SER A 40 5.66 6.31 0.39
C SER A 40 5.10 7.71 0.52
N GLN A 41 4.05 7.86 1.31
CA GLN A 41 3.44 9.16 1.58
C GLN A 41 4.41 10.09 2.30
N HIS A 42 4.50 11.32 1.81
CA HIS A 42 5.24 12.39 2.49
C HIS A 42 4.39 12.93 3.65
N SER A 43 4.86 12.72 4.87
CA SER A 43 4.18 13.07 6.12
C SER A 43 5.23 13.36 7.20
N SER A 44 4.86 14.14 8.22
CA SER A 44 5.71 14.42 9.39
C SER A 44 5.72 13.31 10.45
N ALA A 45 4.86 12.29 10.32
CA ALA A 45 4.79 11.15 11.24
C ALA A 45 5.76 10.03 10.82
N ASP A 46 6.34 9.34 11.81
CA ASP A 46 7.37 8.27 11.67
C ASP A 46 6.96 7.07 10.79
N LYS A 47 5.65 6.89 10.57
CA LYS A 47 5.06 5.73 9.89
C LYS A 47 4.51 6.15 8.53
N HIS A 48 5.28 5.91 7.47
CA HIS A 48 4.92 6.29 6.12
C HIS A 48 4.18 5.16 5.40
N LYS A 49 2.96 5.43 4.93
CA LYS A 49 2.19 4.45 4.17
C LYS A 49 2.82 4.24 2.79
N LEU A 50 3.10 2.99 2.43
CA LEU A 50 3.58 2.60 1.11
C LEU A 50 2.53 2.86 0.04
N GLU A 51 2.98 3.45 -1.07
CA GLU A 51 2.19 3.62 -2.29
C GLU A 51 2.61 2.56 -3.31
N ARG A 52 1.63 1.90 -3.95
CA ARG A 52 1.90 0.79 -4.87
C ARG A 52 2.34 1.25 -6.25
N LEU A 53 1.94 2.46 -6.63
CA LEU A 53 2.12 3.08 -7.93
C LEU A 53 2.49 4.55 -7.72
N LEU A 54 3.36 5.09 -8.58
CA LEU A 54 3.35 6.50 -8.93
C LEU A 54 2.30 6.69 -10.03
N SER A 55 1.31 7.57 -9.86
CA SER A 55 0.22 7.78 -10.83
C SER A 55 0.54 8.88 -11.86
N ASN A 56 0.21 8.59 -13.13
CA ASN A 56 0.25 9.44 -14.34
C ASN A 56 1.69 9.60 -14.94
N GLY A 57 2.07 8.76 -15.95
CA GLY A 57 3.43 8.40 -16.43
C GLY A 57 4.08 8.33 -17.89
N MET A 58 3.48 8.65 -19.06
CA MET A 58 3.97 8.62 -20.50
C MET A 58 5.05 9.65 -21.00
N HIS A 59 6.20 9.79 -20.35
CA HIS A 59 7.47 10.31 -20.93
C HIS A 59 8.60 9.53 -20.23
N ASP A 60 9.82 9.54 -20.76
CA ASP A 60 10.93 8.79 -20.13
C ASP A 60 11.38 9.43 -18.80
N LEU A 61 11.26 10.76 -18.67
CA LEU A 61 11.45 11.46 -17.40
C LEU A 61 10.24 11.23 -16.48
N ILE A 62 10.33 10.21 -15.62
CA ILE A 62 9.26 9.82 -14.71
C ILE A 62 9.02 10.88 -13.62
N ALA A 63 10.05 11.30 -12.90
CA ALA A 63 9.90 12.21 -11.76
C ALA A 63 11.13 13.10 -11.55
N THR A 64 10.91 14.30 -11.01
CA THR A 64 11.95 15.24 -10.59
C THR A 64 11.85 15.46 -9.08
N GLY A 65 12.96 15.78 -8.41
CA GLY A 65 12.96 15.84 -6.95
C GLY A 65 14.31 16.18 -6.36
N PHE A 66 14.37 16.14 -5.04
CA PHE A 66 15.57 16.45 -4.26
C PHE A 66 15.77 15.43 -3.13
N LEU A 67 17.03 15.29 -2.72
CA LEU A 67 17.43 14.49 -1.57
C LEU A 67 16.85 15.12 -0.29
N LEU A 68 16.20 14.33 0.56
CA LEU A 68 15.81 14.74 1.91
C LEU A 68 16.92 14.44 2.91
N SER A 69 17.22 13.16 3.05
CA SER A 69 17.96 12.59 4.17
C SER A 69 18.50 11.22 3.78
N VAL A 70 19.47 10.71 4.54
CA VAL A 70 20.18 9.45 4.25
C VAL A 70 20.18 8.59 5.52
N ASP A 71 18.98 8.16 5.89
CA ASP A 71 18.66 7.46 7.14
C ASP A 71 17.93 6.12 6.87
N PRO A 72 18.29 5.03 7.57
CA PRO A 72 17.60 3.74 7.48
C PRO A 72 16.35 3.65 8.38
N ASP A 73 16.14 4.61 9.28
CA ASP A 73 15.16 4.53 10.36
C ASP A 73 13.72 4.79 9.90
N LYS A 74 13.54 5.36 8.69
CA LYS A 74 12.24 5.67 8.11
C LYS A 74 11.37 4.44 7.85
N ILE A 75 10.30 4.28 8.64
CA ILE A 75 9.44 3.09 8.61
C ILE A 75 8.41 3.18 7.46
N ILE A 76 8.56 2.33 6.43
CA ILE A 76 7.63 2.25 5.29
C ILE A 76 6.65 1.07 5.44
N ILE A 77 5.37 1.37 5.67
CA ILE A 77 4.34 0.38 6.01
C ILE A 77 3.43 0.07 4.82
N LYS A 78 3.41 -1.20 4.39
CA LYS A 78 2.43 -1.73 3.41
C LYS A 78 1.13 -2.10 4.11
N ARG A 79 0.04 -1.44 3.71
CA ARG A 79 -1.34 -1.80 4.11
C ARG A 79 -1.89 -2.90 3.20
N LEU A 80 -2.32 -4.00 3.82
CA LEU A 80 -3.22 -5.00 3.25
C LEU A 80 -4.63 -4.72 3.78
N VAL A 81 -5.65 -4.98 2.98
CA VAL A 81 -7.06 -4.82 3.39
C VAL A 81 -7.78 -6.10 3.00
N LEU A 82 -8.25 -6.84 4.00
CA LEU A 82 -9.13 -7.98 3.78
C LEU A 82 -10.58 -7.47 3.74
N SER A 83 -11.41 -8.04 2.88
CA SER A 83 -12.80 -7.63 2.66
C SER A 83 -13.75 -8.78 2.95
N GLY A 84 -14.79 -8.52 3.72
CA GLY A 84 -15.89 -9.45 3.96
C GLY A 84 -17.24 -8.79 3.68
N HIS A 85 -18.24 -9.62 3.41
CA HIS A 85 -19.60 -9.19 3.18
C HIS A 85 -20.51 -9.58 4.36
N PRO A 86 -21.43 -8.70 4.80
CA PRO A 86 -22.43 -9.07 5.78
C PRO A 86 -23.40 -10.11 5.19
N LEU A 87 -23.61 -11.22 5.89
CA LEU A 87 -24.54 -12.30 5.54
C LEU A 87 -25.88 -12.15 6.29
N LYS A 88 -25.84 -11.84 7.58
CA LYS A 88 -27.02 -11.56 8.42
C LYS A 88 -26.76 -10.32 9.26
N ILE A 89 -27.70 -9.39 9.28
CA ILE A 89 -27.56 -8.10 9.96
C ILE A 89 -28.63 -8.00 11.06
N PHE A 90 -28.19 -7.67 12.27
CA PHE A 90 -29.01 -7.30 13.41
C PHE A 90 -28.67 -5.84 13.81
N SER A 91 -29.33 -5.31 14.84
CA SER A 91 -29.22 -3.88 15.23
C SER A 91 -27.77 -3.39 15.47
N LYS A 92 -26.95 -4.14 16.21
CA LYS A 92 -25.53 -3.80 16.46
C LYS A 92 -24.57 -4.98 16.25
N THR A 93 -25.04 -6.06 15.65
CA THR A 93 -24.22 -7.24 15.36
C THR A 93 -24.50 -7.72 13.95
N ALA A 94 -23.49 -8.24 13.27
CA ALA A 94 -23.64 -8.83 11.95
C ALA A 94 -22.80 -10.10 11.84
N VAL A 95 -23.31 -11.09 11.11
CA VAL A 95 -22.50 -12.22 10.64
C VAL A 95 -21.82 -11.79 9.35
N VAL A 96 -20.50 -11.93 9.28
CA VAL A 96 -19.66 -11.59 8.13
C VAL A 96 -19.08 -12.87 7.54
N GLN A 97 -19.06 -12.94 6.21
CA GLN A 97 -18.50 -14.04 5.42
C GLN A 97 -17.47 -13.54 4.40
N TYR A 98 -16.73 -14.47 3.78
CA TYR A 98 -15.71 -14.24 2.74
C TYR A 98 -14.51 -13.36 3.12
N MET A 99 -14.39 -12.89 4.37
CA MET A 99 -13.15 -12.27 4.87
C MET A 99 -12.07 -13.31 5.17
N PHE A 100 -12.49 -14.47 5.67
CA PHE A 100 -11.66 -15.62 6.02
C PHE A 100 -12.35 -16.90 5.55
N PHE A 101 -11.58 -17.97 5.39
CA PHE A 101 -12.08 -19.30 5.02
C PHE A 101 -11.86 -20.33 6.11
N ASN A 102 -10.84 -20.16 6.96
CA ASN A 102 -10.56 -21.05 8.09
C ASN A 102 -11.02 -20.43 9.42
N ARG A 103 -11.37 -21.29 10.38
CA ARG A 103 -11.69 -20.91 11.76
C ARG A 103 -10.50 -20.29 12.50
N GLU A 104 -9.29 -20.78 12.24
CA GLU A 104 -8.06 -20.35 12.92
C GLU A 104 -7.71 -18.89 12.57
N ASP A 105 -7.90 -18.49 11.31
CA ASP A 105 -7.71 -17.10 10.87
C ASP A 105 -8.63 -16.14 11.65
N VAL A 106 -9.90 -16.49 11.83
CA VAL A 106 -10.88 -15.69 12.59
C VAL A 106 -10.45 -15.52 14.05
N LEU A 107 -9.89 -16.58 14.67
CA LEU A 107 -9.36 -16.53 16.04
C LEU A 107 -8.10 -15.66 16.12
N TRP A 108 -7.17 -15.85 15.20
CA TRP A 108 -5.90 -15.11 15.13
C TRP A 108 -6.11 -13.61 14.93
N PHE A 109 -7.03 -13.23 14.06
CA PHE A 109 -7.34 -11.83 13.76
C PHE A 109 -8.43 -11.21 14.65
N LYS A 110 -8.95 -11.95 15.64
CA LYS A 110 -9.94 -11.47 16.61
C LYS A 110 -9.61 -10.11 17.29
N PRO A 111 -8.36 -9.82 17.73
CA PRO A 111 -8.06 -8.53 18.37
C PRO A 111 -7.96 -7.35 17.40
N VAL A 112 -8.07 -7.56 16.08
CA VAL A 112 -7.95 -6.48 15.08
C VAL A 112 -9.29 -5.77 14.90
N GLN A 113 -9.26 -4.44 14.96
CA GLN A 113 -10.46 -3.61 14.74
C GLN A 113 -10.92 -3.69 13.28
N LEU A 114 -12.22 -3.94 13.10
CA LEU A 114 -12.92 -3.86 11.83
C LEU A 114 -13.40 -2.44 11.56
N ARG A 115 -13.43 -2.05 10.28
CA ARG A 115 -14.11 -0.85 9.80
C ARG A 115 -14.98 -1.20 8.61
N THR A 116 -15.99 -0.42 8.29
CA THR A 116 -16.77 -0.62 7.06
C THR A 116 -16.55 0.52 6.05
N LYS A 117 -17.08 0.38 4.83
CA LYS A 117 -17.00 1.44 3.82
C LYS A 117 -17.82 2.67 4.23
N TRP A 118 -18.90 2.47 4.96
CA TRP A 118 -19.81 3.53 5.42
C TRP A 118 -19.40 4.14 6.78
N GLY A 119 -18.22 3.79 7.31
CA GLY A 119 -17.61 4.47 8.46
C GLY A 119 -17.84 3.79 9.83
N HIS A 120 -18.65 2.73 9.89
CA HIS A 120 -18.86 1.96 11.12
C HIS A 120 -17.58 1.28 11.59
N ARG A 121 -17.36 1.22 12.90
CA ARG A 121 -16.25 0.50 13.54
C ARG A 121 -16.77 -0.66 14.36
N GLY A 122 -15.99 -1.73 14.42
CA GLY A 122 -16.40 -2.97 15.09
C GLY A 122 -15.24 -3.90 15.42
N HIS A 123 -15.58 -5.06 15.98
CA HIS A 123 -14.63 -6.11 16.33
C HIS A 123 -15.29 -7.49 16.18
N ILE A 124 -14.48 -8.54 16.05
CA ILE A 124 -14.94 -9.93 15.97
C ILE A 124 -15.31 -10.40 17.38
N THR A 125 -16.55 -10.81 17.59
CA THR A 125 -17.02 -11.30 18.91
C THR A 125 -16.83 -12.81 19.04
N GLU A 126 -17.33 -13.56 18.06
CA GLU A 126 -17.26 -15.02 18.02
C GLU A 126 -17.15 -15.53 16.58
N LEU A 127 -16.44 -16.64 16.41
CA LEU A 127 -16.44 -17.43 15.17
C LEU A 127 -17.75 -18.21 15.04
N LEU A 128 -18.13 -18.57 13.81
CA LEU A 128 -19.31 -19.37 13.53
C LEU A 128 -18.94 -20.50 12.55
N GLY A 129 -19.16 -21.75 12.96
CA GLY A 129 -18.86 -22.93 12.14
C GLY A 129 -17.37 -23.11 11.82
N THR A 130 -17.10 -23.61 10.61
CA THR A 130 -15.76 -23.96 10.09
C THR A 130 -15.28 -23.04 8.97
N HIS A 131 -16.17 -22.57 8.10
CA HIS A 131 -15.90 -21.83 6.86
C HIS A 131 -15.53 -20.34 7.05
N GLY A 132 -14.84 -19.99 8.14
CA GLY A 132 -14.41 -18.61 8.42
C GLY A 132 -15.54 -17.59 8.60
N HIS A 133 -16.78 -18.03 8.80
CA HIS A 133 -17.86 -17.13 9.20
C HIS A 133 -17.61 -16.60 10.61
N MET A 134 -17.99 -15.35 10.84
CA MET A 134 -17.75 -14.69 12.12
C MET A 134 -18.85 -13.71 12.46
N LYS A 135 -19.24 -13.67 13.72
CA LYS A 135 -20.10 -12.62 14.27
C LYS A 135 -19.21 -11.45 14.70
N CYS A 136 -19.65 -10.27 14.32
CA CYS A 136 -18.97 -9.01 14.61
C CYS A 136 -19.94 -8.07 15.31
N HIS A 137 -19.45 -7.30 16.27
CA HIS A 137 -20.19 -6.20 16.89
C HIS A 137 -19.74 -4.88 16.27
N PHE A 138 -20.68 -3.98 16.02
CA PHE A 138 -20.45 -2.65 15.43
C PHE A 138 -21.12 -1.57 16.28
N ASP A 139 -20.62 -0.34 16.16
CA ASP A 139 -21.17 0.85 16.80
C ASP A 139 -22.64 1.13 16.43
N GLY A 140 -23.02 0.85 15.17
CA GLY A 140 -24.38 0.98 14.64
C GLY A 140 -24.81 -0.16 13.71
N GLN A 141 -26.01 -0.03 13.14
CA GLN A 141 -26.58 -1.02 12.25
C GLN A 141 -25.96 -0.93 10.84
N LEU A 142 -25.42 -2.04 10.36
CA LEU A 142 -24.87 -2.10 8.99
C LEU A 142 -25.98 -2.06 7.92
N LYS A 143 -25.63 -1.53 6.75
CA LYS A 143 -26.45 -1.67 5.53
C LYS A 143 -26.13 -2.99 4.83
N SER A 144 -27.11 -3.59 4.15
CA SER A 144 -26.90 -4.84 3.38
C SER A 144 -25.83 -4.70 2.29
N GLN A 145 -25.71 -3.50 1.69
CA GLN A 145 -24.70 -3.15 0.68
C GLN A 145 -23.33 -2.75 1.25
N ASP A 146 -23.12 -2.78 2.57
CA ASP A 146 -21.83 -2.42 3.16
C ASP A 146 -20.77 -3.52 2.92
N THR A 147 -19.50 -3.15 2.97
CA THR A 147 -18.37 -4.07 2.94
C THR A 147 -17.56 -3.88 4.21
N VAL A 148 -17.40 -4.95 4.99
CA VAL A 148 -16.56 -4.96 6.19
C VAL A 148 -15.11 -5.12 5.74
N LEU A 149 -14.21 -4.33 6.32
CA LEU A 149 -12.80 -4.23 5.95
C LEU A 149 -11.93 -4.39 7.19
N LEU A 150 -10.90 -5.22 7.09
CA LEU A 150 -9.88 -5.41 8.12
C LEU A 150 -8.54 -4.92 7.56
N ASN A 151 -7.93 -3.92 8.20
CA ASN A 151 -6.64 -3.38 7.78
C ASN A 151 -5.50 -4.11 8.49
N LEU A 152 -4.60 -4.75 7.73
CA LEU A 152 -3.34 -5.30 8.22
C LEU A 152 -2.17 -4.44 7.73
N TYR A 153 -1.10 -4.41 8.52
CA TYR A 153 0.05 -3.55 8.30
C TYR A 153 1.35 -4.34 8.46
N LYS A 154 2.30 -4.18 7.54
CA LYS A 154 3.63 -4.80 7.60
C LYS A 154 4.71 -3.78 7.18
N HIS A 155 5.80 -3.71 7.93
CA HIS A 155 6.99 -2.96 7.55
C HIS A 155 7.63 -3.60 6.29
N VAL A 156 8.00 -2.78 5.30
CA VAL A 156 8.58 -3.23 4.03
C VAL A 156 9.85 -2.46 3.73
N PHE A 157 10.94 -3.19 3.55
CA PHE A 157 12.24 -2.66 3.13
C PHE A 157 12.39 -2.66 1.59
N PRO A 158 13.22 -1.76 1.03
CA PRO A 158 13.61 -1.79 -0.37
C PRO A 158 14.40 -3.07 -0.70
N LYS A 159 14.50 -3.42 -1.98
CA LYS A 159 15.38 -4.52 -2.42
C LYS A 159 16.79 -3.99 -2.65
N TRP A 160 17.81 -4.77 -2.30
CA TRP A 160 19.17 -4.49 -2.76
C TRP A 160 19.30 -4.80 -4.25
N THR A 161 19.26 -3.76 -5.07
CA THR A 161 19.26 -3.80 -6.56
C THR A 161 20.11 -2.67 -7.12
N TYR A 162 21.12 -2.24 -6.36
CA TYR A 162 22.01 -1.16 -6.74
C TYR A 162 23.00 -1.65 -7.82
N ASP A 163 22.90 -1.07 -9.01
CA ASP A 163 23.86 -1.26 -10.10
C ASP A 163 24.45 0.11 -10.52
N PRO A 164 25.76 0.34 -10.37
CA PRO A 164 26.43 1.54 -10.90
C PRO A 164 26.35 1.68 -12.42
N HIS A 165 26.20 0.57 -13.16
CA HIS A 165 26.17 0.59 -14.61
C HIS A 165 24.80 1.08 -15.11
N VAL A 166 24.83 2.18 -15.87
CA VAL A 166 23.67 2.71 -16.59
C VAL A 166 24.02 2.70 -18.07
N PRO A 167 23.24 2.02 -18.94
CA PRO A 167 23.52 2.01 -20.37
C PRO A 167 23.46 3.42 -20.95
N GLU A 168 24.21 3.67 -22.02
CA GLU A 168 24.14 4.93 -22.75
C GLU A 168 22.75 5.08 -23.38
N PRO A 169 22.03 6.18 -23.11
CA PRO A 169 20.72 6.39 -23.69
C PRO A 169 20.86 6.70 -25.18
N VAL A 170 19.99 6.12 -26.00
CA VAL A 170 19.79 6.60 -27.37
C VAL A 170 19.27 8.04 -27.33
N PRO A 171 19.55 8.88 -28.36
CA PRO A 171 18.97 10.21 -28.46
C PRO A 171 17.45 10.17 -28.32
N TRP A 172 16.89 10.98 -27.42
CA TRP A 172 15.47 11.00 -27.18
C TRP A 172 14.72 11.56 -28.40
N VAL A 173 13.75 10.80 -28.89
CA VAL A 173 12.85 11.20 -29.98
C VAL A 173 11.43 11.20 -29.46
N ARG A 174 10.67 12.25 -29.78
CA ARG A 174 9.23 12.25 -29.56
C ARG A 174 8.59 11.27 -30.54
N ASN A 175 8.06 10.15 -30.05
CA ASN A 175 7.19 9.31 -30.87
C ASN A 175 5.94 10.11 -31.23
N GLU A 176 5.79 10.44 -32.51
CA GLU A 176 4.56 10.99 -33.06
C GLU A 176 3.55 9.85 -33.23
N GLN A 177 2.31 10.07 -32.76
CA GLN A 177 1.12 9.25 -32.99
C GLN A 177 0.05 10.12 -33.65
#